data_AF-A0A7S1X4R8-F1
#
_entry.id   AF-A0A7S1X4R8-F1
#
_cell.length_a   1.000
_cell.length_b   1.000
_cell.length_c   1.000
_cell.angle_alpha   90.00
_cell.angle_beta   90.00
_cell.angle_gamma   90.00
#
_symmetry.space_group_name_H-M   'P 1'
#
loop_
_entity.id
_entity.type
_entity.pdbx_description
1 polymer ?
#
loop_
_entity_poly.entity_id
_entity_poly.type
_entity_poly.pdbx_seq_one_letter_code
_entity_poly.pdbx_strand_id
1 'polypeptide(L)'
;GWRSGKKKSIKGSKGALKKKAQRKNKRVEAAGRGDTSSDEGSGDERRAPGASGKQKKADRLCDCYSPNERTLLVGEGNFSFAAALVSNFGGNGANLIATAYDSEAEAVEKYADVGGIVTALEGAGVGVRWG
;
A
#
# COMPACT_ATOMS: atom_id res chain seq x y z
N GLY A 1 -28.97 41.73 -35.80
CA GLY A 1 -28.83 41.90 -34.34
C GLY A 1 -27.35 41.95 -34.02
N TRP A 2 -26.83 43.00 -33.37
CA TRP A 2 -26.65 43.10 -31.90
C TRP A 2 -25.89 41.87 -31.35
N ARG A 3 -24.75 41.96 -30.65
CA ARG A 3 -24.04 43.06 -29.98
C ARG A 3 -22.64 42.55 -29.55
N SER A 4 -21.77 43.51 -29.24
CA SER A 4 -20.35 43.45 -28.89
C SER A 4 -20.04 43.27 -27.39
N GLY A 5 -18.78 42.90 -27.09
CA GLY A 5 -18.05 43.19 -25.84
C GLY A 5 -17.91 42.01 -24.87
N LYS A 6 -16.88 41.87 -24.02
CA LYS A 6 -15.69 42.68 -23.67
C LYS A 6 -14.83 41.83 -22.73
N LYS A 7 -13.50 41.82 -22.87
CA LYS A 7 -12.55 41.25 -21.89
C LYS A 7 -12.62 42.00 -20.55
N LYS A 8 -12.45 41.34 -19.40
CA LYS A 8 -11.87 41.92 -18.17
C LYS A 8 -11.15 40.88 -17.29
N SER A 9 -9.91 41.24 -16.93
CA SER A 9 -9.09 40.72 -15.84
C SER A 9 -9.31 41.58 -14.58
N ILE A 10 -9.15 41.00 -13.38
CA ILE A 10 -8.90 41.58 -12.02
C ILE A 10 -8.76 40.34 -11.10
N LYS A 11 -7.67 39.97 -10.40
CA LYS A 11 -6.70 40.62 -9.49
C LYS A 11 -7.21 40.81 -8.03
N GLY A 12 -6.54 40.14 -7.07
CA GLY A 12 -6.57 40.39 -5.61
C GLY A 12 -7.57 39.51 -4.84
N SER A 13 -7.29 38.91 -3.68
CA SER A 13 -6.66 39.45 -2.44
C SER A 13 -6.24 38.25 -1.56
N LYS A 14 -5.00 38.09 -1.04
CA LYS A 14 -4.37 38.73 0.14
C LYS A 14 -5.24 38.85 1.40
N GLY A 15 -4.79 38.20 2.49
CA GLY A 15 -5.16 38.44 3.89
C GLY A 15 -6.00 37.31 4.50
N ALA A 16 -5.77 36.78 5.71
CA ALA A 16 -5.14 37.39 6.86
C ALA A 16 -4.52 36.35 7.82
N LEU A 17 -3.28 36.60 8.22
CA LEU A 17 -2.75 36.22 9.52
C LEU A 17 -3.43 37.07 10.62
N LYS A 18 -3.63 36.48 11.83
CA LYS A 18 -3.30 37.02 13.18
C LYS A 18 -4.21 36.37 14.25
N LYS A 19 -3.65 35.57 15.16
CA LYS A 19 -3.15 35.92 16.52
C LYS A 19 -4.24 36.35 17.52
N LYS A 20 -4.38 35.57 18.61
CA LYS A 20 -4.52 35.95 20.05
C LYS A 20 -4.95 34.68 20.80
N ALA A 21 -4.18 34.03 21.68
CA ALA A 21 -3.51 34.46 22.92
C ALA A 21 -4.47 35.01 23.98
N GLN A 22 -4.31 34.52 25.23
CA GLN A 22 -4.96 34.90 26.51
C GLN A 22 -6.09 33.93 26.92
N ARG A 23 -6.08 33.28 28.09
CA ARG A 23 -5.76 33.81 29.42
C ARG A 23 -5.44 32.71 30.45
N LYS A 24 -4.49 33.03 31.31
CA LYS A 24 -4.05 32.29 32.51
C LYS A 24 -5.02 32.43 33.70
N ASN A 25 -4.81 31.54 34.67
CA ASN A 25 -4.97 31.66 36.13
C ASN A 25 -6.26 31.16 36.78
N LYS A 26 -6.12 30.05 37.55
CA LYS A 26 -6.54 30.04 38.96
C LYS A 26 -5.56 29.17 39.78
N ARG A 27 -4.85 29.82 40.71
CA ARG A 27 -3.96 29.28 41.75
C ARG A 27 -4.70 29.38 43.09
N VAL A 28 -4.63 28.34 43.91
CA VAL A 28 -4.71 28.32 45.39
C VAL A 28 -4.19 26.92 45.80
N GLU A 29 -2.91 26.75 46.17
CA GLU A 29 -2.35 26.89 47.52
C GLU A 29 -3.07 26.07 48.59
N ALA A 30 -2.48 24.93 48.97
CA ALA A 30 -2.51 24.38 50.33
C ALA A 30 -1.27 23.48 50.50
N ALA A 31 -0.24 24.01 51.14
CA ALA A 31 0.92 23.27 51.61
C ALA A 31 0.61 22.62 52.96
N GLY A 32 1.01 21.36 53.16
CA GLY A 32 0.87 20.66 54.42
C GLY A 32 1.68 19.36 54.49
N ARG A 33 2.91 19.48 55.02
CA ARG A 33 3.67 18.55 55.88
C ARG A 33 3.62 17.03 55.66
N GLY A 34 4.82 16.46 55.43
CA GLY A 34 5.41 15.37 56.21
C GLY A 34 4.97 13.94 55.90
N ASP A 35 5.90 13.08 55.50
CA ASP A 35 6.46 12.00 56.33
C ASP A 35 7.26 11.00 55.47
N THR A 36 8.31 10.47 56.07
CA THR A 36 9.19 9.42 55.55
C THR A 36 8.62 8.04 55.85
N SER A 37 8.95 7.09 54.97
CA SER A 37 8.90 5.62 55.12
C SER A 37 7.55 4.93 54.97
N SER A 38 7.44 4.05 53.96
CA SER A 38 7.25 2.60 54.12
C SER A 38 7.17 1.95 52.74
N ASP A 39 7.76 0.77 52.67
CA ASP A 39 7.96 -0.12 51.52
C ASP A 39 6.68 -0.90 51.15
N GLU A 40 6.70 -1.47 49.93
CA GLU A 40 5.81 -2.49 49.32
C GLU A 40 4.66 -2.06 48.36
N GLY A 41 4.73 -2.56 47.09
CA GLY A 41 3.55 -2.94 46.29
C GLY A 41 3.42 -2.44 44.83
N SER A 42 3.86 -3.26 43.86
CA SER A 42 3.36 -3.56 42.48
C SER A 42 2.75 -2.50 41.50
N GLY A 43 3.08 -2.69 40.20
CA GLY A 43 2.34 -2.17 39.01
C GLY A 43 3.22 -1.32 38.09
N ASP A 44 3.94 -1.87 37.11
CA ASP A 44 3.52 -2.22 35.73
C ASP A 44 2.54 -1.26 35.02
N GLU A 45 2.85 -1.03 33.74
CA GLU A 45 2.01 -0.50 32.66
C GLU A 45 1.86 1.02 32.47
N ARG A 46 1.96 1.58 31.26
CA ARG A 46 2.55 1.20 29.97
C ARG A 46 2.39 2.43 29.06
N ARG A 47 3.39 2.67 28.21
CA ARG A 47 3.33 3.65 27.12
C ARG A 47 2.13 3.36 26.22
N ALA A 48 1.37 4.41 25.89
CA ALA A 48 0.25 4.36 24.96
C ALA A 48 0.67 3.72 23.61
N PRO A 49 -0.08 2.73 23.07
CA PRO A 49 0.22 2.14 21.78
C PRO A 49 -0.26 3.06 20.66
N GLY A 50 0.69 3.43 19.80
CA GLY A 50 0.43 4.02 18.49
C GLY A 50 -0.21 3.00 17.54
N ALA A 51 -0.82 3.54 16.49
CA ALA A 51 -1.62 2.86 15.49
C ALA A 51 -0.99 1.58 14.92
N SER A 52 -1.77 0.49 14.90
CA SER A 52 -1.58 -0.59 13.92
C SER A 52 -2.95 -0.91 13.31
N GLY A 53 -3.18 -0.38 12.11
CA GLY A 53 -4.27 -0.87 11.27
C GLY A 53 -4.05 -2.36 11.04
N LYS A 54 -5.00 -3.20 11.45
CA LYS A 54 -4.96 -4.64 11.20
C LYS A 54 -5.03 -4.86 9.69
N GLN A 55 -3.87 -5.03 9.05
CA GLN A 55 -3.80 -5.59 7.70
C GLN A 55 -4.47 -6.97 7.76
N LYS A 56 -5.63 -7.10 7.11
CA LYS A 56 -6.26 -8.40 6.90
C LYS A 56 -5.21 -9.27 6.22
N LYS A 57 -4.86 -10.41 6.82
CA LYS A 57 -4.06 -11.42 6.14
C LYS A 57 -4.85 -11.77 4.88
N ALA A 58 -4.28 -11.49 3.71
CA ALA A 58 -4.82 -12.00 2.47
C ALA A 58 -4.99 -13.51 2.66
N ASP A 59 -6.20 -14.03 2.44
CA ASP A 59 -6.44 -15.46 2.46
C ASP A 59 -5.42 -16.08 1.53
N ARG A 60 -4.45 -16.79 2.13
CA ARG A 60 -3.45 -17.52 1.36
C ARG A 60 -4.25 -18.50 0.54
N LEU A 61 -4.06 -18.46 -0.78
CA LEU A 61 -4.55 -19.51 -1.65
C LEU A 61 -4.19 -20.84 -0.98
N CYS A 62 -5.17 -21.76 -0.91
CA CYS A 62 -4.97 -23.17 -0.57
C CYS A 62 -3.54 -23.64 -0.91
N ASP A 63 -2.93 -24.47 -0.08
CA ASP A 63 -1.60 -25.13 -0.25
C ASP A 63 -1.46 -25.96 -1.55
N CYS A 64 -2.33 -25.74 -2.53
CA CYS A 64 -2.36 -26.27 -3.87
C CYS A 64 -1.09 -25.95 -4.71
N TYR A 65 -0.33 -24.92 -4.33
CA TYR A 65 0.91 -24.53 -5.03
C TYR A 65 2.02 -24.15 -4.05
N SER A 66 3.23 -24.65 -4.31
CA SER A 66 4.42 -24.38 -3.52
C SER A 66 5.56 -23.82 -4.38
N PRO A 67 6.33 -22.82 -3.89
CA PRO A 67 7.47 -22.28 -4.63
C PRO A 67 8.60 -23.30 -4.82
N ASN A 68 8.59 -24.40 -4.07
CA ASN A 68 9.59 -25.46 -4.16
C ASN A 68 9.23 -26.54 -5.20
N GLU A 69 8.05 -26.46 -5.81
CA GLU A 69 7.59 -27.38 -6.82
C GLU A 69 7.69 -26.75 -8.21
N ARG A 70 7.93 -27.58 -9.24
CA ARG A 70 7.90 -27.11 -10.62
C ARG A 70 6.46 -27.07 -11.11
N THR A 71 6.01 -25.91 -11.55
CA THR A 71 4.64 -25.69 -12.01
C THR A 71 4.64 -25.23 -13.46
N LEU A 72 3.82 -25.88 -14.30
CA LEU A 72 3.55 -25.48 -15.67
C LEU A 72 2.13 -24.90 -15.75
N LEU A 73 2.01 -23.65 -16.16
CA LEU A 73 0.75 -22.97 -16.43
C LEU A 73 0.51 -23.00 -17.94
N VAL A 74 -0.64 -23.53 -18.36
CA VAL A 74 -0.97 -23.73 -19.77
C VAL A 74 -2.18 -22.90 -20.15
N GLY A 75 -2.09 -22.18 -21.27
CA GLY A 75 -3.19 -21.38 -21.80
C GLY A 75 -3.37 -20.06 -21.06
N GLU A 76 -2.29 -19.50 -20.52
CA GLU A 76 -2.33 -18.14 -19.98
C GLU A 76 -2.69 -17.16 -21.12
N GLY A 77 -3.61 -16.24 -20.84
CA GLY A 77 -3.91 -15.12 -21.75
C GLY A 77 -2.89 -14.01 -21.56
N ASN A 78 -3.11 -13.17 -20.55
CA ASN A 78 -2.22 -12.04 -20.22
C ASN A 78 -1.22 -12.33 -19.08
N PHE A 79 -1.07 -13.60 -18.67
CA PHE A 79 -0.17 -14.04 -17.58
C PHE A 79 -0.48 -13.50 -16.18
N SER A 80 -1.68 -12.92 -15.97
CA SER A 80 -2.05 -12.36 -14.66
C SER A 80 -2.12 -13.41 -13.55
N PHE A 81 -2.49 -14.66 -13.87
CA PHE A 81 -2.52 -15.74 -12.88
C PHE A 81 -1.09 -16.14 -12.48
N ALA A 82 -0.18 -16.26 -13.44
CA ALA A 82 1.25 -16.45 -13.15
C ALA A 82 1.80 -15.34 -12.23
N ALA A 83 1.45 -14.07 -12.48
CA ALA A 83 1.91 -12.93 -11.68
C ALA A 83 1.37 -12.97 -10.24
N ALA A 84 0.10 -13.35 -10.07
CA ALA A 84 -0.49 -13.55 -8.75
C ALA A 84 0.21 -14.69 -7.99
N LEU A 85 0.53 -15.79 -8.68
CA LEU A 85 1.20 -16.94 -8.06
C LEU A 85 2.63 -16.61 -7.62
N VAL A 86 3.40 -15.92 -8.47
CA VAL A 86 4.74 -15.41 -8.12
C VAL A 86 4.68 -14.46 -6.93
N SER A 87 3.69 -13.58 -6.88
CA SER A 87 3.50 -12.68 -5.74
C SER A 87 3.22 -13.45 -4.45
N ASN A 88 2.43 -14.54 -4.52
CA ASN A 88 2.19 -15.44 -3.40
C ASN A 88 3.46 -16.22 -2.97
N PHE A 89 4.36 -16.47 -3.92
CA PHE A 89 5.69 -17.07 -3.68
C PHE A 89 6.75 -16.08 -3.19
N GLY A 90 6.35 -14.85 -2.82
CA GLY A 90 7.29 -13.83 -2.34
C GLY A 90 8.17 -13.24 -3.45
N GLY A 91 7.70 -13.27 -4.70
CA GLY A 91 8.41 -12.71 -5.85
C GLY A 91 9.40 -13.66 -6.52
N ASN A 92 9.46 -14.94 -6.09
CA ASN A 92 10.31 -15.93 -6.73
C ASN A 92 9.49 -16.81 -7.68
N GLY A 93 9.81 -16.74 -8.97
CA GLY A 93 9.17 -17.51 -10.04
C GLY A 93 10.07 -18.55 -10.70
N ALA A 94 11.26 -18.84 -10.15
CA ALA A 94 12.27 -19.69 -10.81
C ALA A 94 11.80 -21.11 -11.18
N ASN A 95 10.79 -21.63 -10.48
CA ASN A 95 10.22 -22.95 -10.73
C ASN A 95 8.91 -22.92 -11.56
N LEU A 96 8.53 -21.75 -12.07
CA LEU A 96 7.32 -21.57 -12.87
C LEU A 96 7.66 -21.49 -14.37
N ILE A 97 6.89 -22.21 -15.18
CA ILE A 97 6.81 -21.99 -16.63
C ILE A 97 5.38 -21.61 -16.95
N ALA A 98 5.18 -20.51 -17.66
CA ALA A 98 3.86 -20.06 -18.09
C ALA A 98 3.80 -20.00 -19.61
N THR A 99 2.77 -20.60 -20.20
CA THR A 99 2.64 -20.71 -21.66
C THR A 99 1.34 -20.10 -22.14
N ALA A 100 1.41 -19.26 -23.17
CA ALA A 100 0.25 -18.78 -23.91
C ALA A 100 0.09 -19.57 -25.22
N TYR A 101 -1.14 -19.67 -25.70
CA TYR A 101 -1.42 -20.18 -27.05
C TYR A 101 -1.18 -19.12 -28.12
N ASP A 102 -1.45 -17.86 -27.77
CA ASP A 102 -1.24 -16.71 -28.65
C ASP A 102 0.27 -16.45 -28.84
N SER A 103 0.63 -15.90 -30.00
CA SER A 103 1.93 -15.29 -30.19
C SER A 103 2.06 -14.02 -29.33
N GLU A 104 3.29 -13.57 -29.08
CA GLU A 104 3.53 -12.34 -28.30
C GLU A 104 2.80 -11.12 -28.91
N ALA A 105 2.83 -10.99 -30.23
CA ALA A 105 2.18 -9.87 -30.93
C ALA A 105 0.66 -9.89 -30.76
N GLU A 106 0.02 -11.06 -30.90
CA GLU A 106 -1.42 -11.21 -30.69
C GLU A 106 -1.82 -10.94 -29.24
N ALA A 107 -1.01 -11.40 -28.28
CA ALA A 107 -1.25 -11.15 -26.87
C ALA A 107 -1.16 -9.64 -26.54
N VAL A 108 -0.17 -8.92 -27.09
CA VAL A 108 -0.03 -7.47 -26.91
C VAL A 108 -1.20 -6.70 -27.52
N GLU A 109 -1.71 -7.15 -28.66
CA GLU A 109 -2.91 -6.56 -29.27
C GLU A 109 -4.17 -6.78 -28.41
N LYS A 110 -4.34 -7.99 -27.86
CA LYS A 110 -5.51 -8.35 -27.04
C LYS A 110 -5.45 -7.77 -25.62
N TYR A 111 -4.26 -7.64 -25.04
CA TYR A 111 -4.04 -7.31 -23.64
C TYR A 111 -2.97 -6.22 -23.49
N ALA A 112 -3.40 -4.97 -23.28
CA ALA A 112 -2.50 -3.81 -23.18
C ALA A 112 -1.50 -3.88 -22.01
N ASP A 113 -1.79 -4.69 -20.98
CA ASP A 113 -0.96 -4.86 -19.78
C ASP A 113 0.06 -5.99 -19.89
N VAL A 114 -0.06 -6.86 -20.90
CA VAL A 114 0.74 -8.10 -20.98
C VAL A 114 2.24 -7.83 -20.99
N GLY A 115 2.70 -6.80 -21.71
CA GLY A 115 4.14 -6.49 -21.79
C GLY A 115 4.73 -6.14 -20.42
N GLY A 116 4.00 -5.41 -19.59
CA GLY A 116 4.42 -5.08 -18.23
C GLY A 116 4.43 -6.31 -17.32
N ILE A 117 3.43 -7.18 -17.46
CA ILE A 117 3.32 -8.43 -16.70
C ILE A 117 4.45 -9.39 -17.07
N VAL A 118 4.69 -9.63 -18.36
CA VAL A 118 5.76 -10.50 -18.86
C VAL A 118 7.13 -10.01 -18.39
N THR A 119 7.40 -8.71 -18.52
CA THR A 119 8.66 -8.12 -18.02
C THR A 119 8.85 -8.39 -16.53
N ALA A 120 7.81 -8.24 -15.72
CA ALA A 120 7.88 -8.51 -14.27
C ALA A 120 8.08 -10.00 -13.97
N LEU A 121 7.42 -10.89 -14.73
CA LEU A 121 7.52 -12.34 -14.57
C LEU A 121 8.92 -12.87 -14.93
N GLU A 122 9.47 -12.45 -16.06
CA GLU A 122 10.82 -12.81 -16.48
C GLU A 122 11.85 -12.27 -15.48
N GLY A 123 11.66 -11.05 -14.99
CA GLY A 123 12.47 -10.47 -13.90
C GLY A 123 12.39 -11.26 -12.59
N ALA A 124 11.27 -11.94 -12.32
CA ALA A 124 11.09 -12.85 -11.19
C ALA A 124 11.61 -14.28 -11.46
N GLY A 125 12.12 -14.56 -12.66
CA GLY A 125 12.69 -15.86 -13.05
C GLY A 125 11.68 -16.84 -13.64
N VAL A 126 10.47 -16.41 -13.99
CA VAL A 126 9.48 -17.28 -14.68
C VAL A 126 9.89 -17.51 -16.12
N GLY A 127 9.79 -18.76 -16.58
CA GLY A 127 9.94 -19.09 -18.00
C GLY A 127 8.64 -18.81 -18.77
N VAL A 128 8.57 -17.70 -19.50
CA VAL A 128 7.44 -17.37 -20.38
C VAL A 128 7.64 -18.02 -21.75
N ARG A 129 6.58 -18.66 -22.29
CA ARG A 129 6.58 -19.28 -23.62
C ARG A 129 5.35 -18.87 -24.42
N TRP A 130 5.59 -18.45 -25.64
CA TRP A 130 4.56 -18.09 -26.62
C TRP A 130 4.27 -19.27 -27.56
N GLY A 131 3.05 -19.32 -28.09
CA GLY A 131 2.56 -20.33 -29.02
C GLY A 131 2.54 -19.86 -30.47
#